data_AF-A0AA90PF66-F1
#
_entry.id   AF-A0AA90PF66-F1
#
_cell.length_a   1.000
_cell.length_b   1.000
_cell.length_c   1.000
_cell.angle_alpha   90.00
_cell.angle_beta   90.00
_cell.angle_gamma   90.00
#
_symmetry.space_group_name_H-M   'P 1'
#
loop_
_entity.id
_entity.type
_entity.pdbx_description
1 polymer ?
#
loop_
_entity_poly.entity_id
_entity_poly.type
_entity_poly.pdbx_seq_one_letter_code
_entity_poly.pdbx_strand_id
1 'polypeptide(L)'
;MKVFIGYVSLSGNTEKMAIHIKNRMKAVGCEVYMERLDTVEVDALKDFDLAFIGLYTWNLEDLPYEANEFYEEIDQVDFTGVKVAFFGAGDLTHSKPCAAIDILSDKMKRFGCNVYDRVLKIHHESSTYEQLRKCEDFAEHALLWGSNRKKWRFFMWDRMLGSPKYQKSIFLLRRVLDDYPIKCKGRSKKRGTYTRTSEIRDF
;
A
#
# COMPACT_ATOMS: atom_id res chain seq x y z
N MET A 1 -1.47 12.71 5.08
CA MET A 1 -0.54 11.58 5.00
C MET A 1 0.44 11.91 3.90
N LYS A 2 1.72 11.95 4.21
CA LYS A 2 2.81 12.16 3.25
C LYS A 2 3.18 10.82 2.65
N VAL A 3 3.12 10.74 1.32
CA VAL A 3 3.40 9.54 0.55
C VAL A 3 4.57 9.81 -0.38
N PHE A 4 5.57 8.95 -0.33
CA PHE A 4 6.64 8.93 -1.32
C PHE A 4 6.39 7.83 -2.35
N ILE A 5 6.78 8.08 -3.59
CA ILE A 5 6.74 7.11 -4.68
C ILE A 5 8.09 7.17 -5.40
N GLY A 6 8.97 6.25 -5.07
CA GLY A 6 10.25 6.08 -5.75
C GLY A 6 10.12 5.04 -6.86
N TYR A 7 10.73 5.26 -8.01
CA TYR A 7 10.74 4.26 -9.08
C TYR A 7 12.03 4.23 -9.88
N VAL A 8 12.30 3.09 -10.51
CA VAL A 8 13.25 2.98 -11.62
C VAL A 8 12.53 2.33 -12.80
N SER A 9 12.76 2.86 -14.01
CA SER A 9 12.17 2.32 -15.23
C SER A 9 13.05 2.57 -16.44
N LEU A 10 13.22 1.53 -17.27
CA LEU A 10 13.94 1.63 -18.54
C LEU A 10 13.02 2.00 -19.71
N SER A 11 11.94 1.24 -19.91
CA SER A 11 10.97 1.45 -21.01
C SER A 11 9.68 2.16 -20.58
N GLY A 12 9.64 2.69 -19.34
CA GLY A 12 8.53 3.48 -18.81
C GLY A 12 7.33 2.69 -18.28
N ASN A 13 7.37 1.35 -18.26
CA ASN A 13 6.24 0.56 -17.75
C ASN A 13 6.05 0.71 -16.23
N THR A 14 7.12 0.59 -15.45
CA THR A 14 7.10 0.83 -14.00
C THR A 14 6.76 2.28 -13.67
N GLU A 15 7.25 3.24 -14.48
CA GLU A 15 6.91 4.66 -14.33
C GLU A 15 5.42 4.92 -14.53
N LYS A 16 4.79 4.31 -15.55
CA LYS A 16 3.33 4.41 -15.76
C LYS A 16 2.55 3.88 -14.55
N MET A 17 2.99 2.77 -13.95
CA MET A 17 2.41 2.27 -12.69
C MET A 17 2.56 3.27 -11.54
N ALA A 18 3.74 3.89 -11.40
CA ALA A 18 4.00 4.92 -10.39
C ALA A 18 3.05 6.12 -10.57
N ILE A 19 2.80 6.55 -11.81
CA ILE A 19 1.84 7.61 -12.14
C ILE A 19 0.41 7.22 -11.74
N HIS A 20 -0.02 5.98 -11.99
CA HIS A 20 -1.34 5.50 -11.56
C HIS A 20 -1.50 5.53 -10.05
N ILE A 21 -0.50 5.02 -9.31
CA ILE A 21 -0.47 5.05 -7.84
C ILE A 21 -0.50 6.50 -7.34
N LYS A 22 0.33 7.38 -7.90
CA LYS A 22 0.38 8.82 -7.57
C LYS A 22 -0.99 9.48 -7.72
N ASN A 23 -1.64 9.29 -8.86
CA ASN A 23 -2.94 9.87 -9.14
C ASN A 23 -3.99 9.37 -8.15
N ARG A 24 -3.96 8.07 -7.79
CA ARG A 24 -4.87 7.52 -6.79
C ARG A 24 -4.63 8.10 -5.40
N MET A 25 -3.37 8.19 -4.97
CA MET A 25 -3.00 8.75 -3.66
C MET A 25 -3.36 10.24 -3.53
N LYS A 26 -3.16 11.02 -4.60
CA LYS A 26 -3.63 12.42 -4.66
C LYS A 26 -5.15 12.52 -4.57
N ALA A 27 -5.88 11.66 -5.30
CA ALA A 27 -7.34 11.66 -5.29
C ALA A 27 -7.96 11.38 -3.92
N VAL A 28 -7.30 10.56 -3.09
CA VAL A 28 -7.73 10.28 -1.70
C VAL A 28 -7.19 11.29 -0.68
N GLY A 29 -6.52 12.35 -1.14
CA GLY A 29 -6.08 13.48 -0.32
C GLY A 29 -4.74 13.31 0.37
N CYS A 30 -3.86 12.42 -0.13
CA CYS A 30 -2.48 12.34 0.34
C CYS A 30 -1.64 13.47 -0.29
N GLU A 31 -0.62 13.90 0.45
CA GLU A 31 0.46 14.73 -0.07
C GLU A 31 1.49 13.78 -0.70
N VAL A 32 1.67 13.85 -2.04
CA VAL A 32 2.42 12.84 -2.78
C VAL A 32 3.64 13.43 -3.47
N TYR A 33 4.80 12.83 -3.18
CA TYR A 33 6.09 13.10 -3.78
C TYR A 33 6.48 11.91 -4.63
N MET A 34 7.01 12.14 -5.83
CA MET A 34 7.37 11.07 -6.75
C MET A 34 8.66 11.45 -7.46
N GLU A 35 9.67 10.60 -7.31
CA GLU A 35 11.03 10.82 -7.83
C GLU A 35 11.60 9.49 -8.33
N ARG A 36 12.70 9.54 -9.08
CA ARG A 36 13.44 8.33 -9.41
C ARG A 36 14.32 7.90 -8.22
N LEU A 37 14.56 6.60 -8.06
CA LEU A 37 15.38 6.13 -6.93
C LEU A 37 16.86 6.54 -7.03
N ASP A 38 17.39 6.69 -8.24
CA ASP A 38 18.77 7.14 -8.51
C ASP A 38 18.99 8.63 -8.23
N THR A 39 17.96 9.35 -7.78
CA THR A 39 18.05 10.78 -7.45
C THR A 39 17.66 11.07 -6.00
N VAL A 40 17.51 10.04 -5.17
CA VAL A 40 16.97 10.16 -3.82
C VAL A 40 17.84 9.38 -2.84
N GLU A 41 18.29 10.07 -1.80
CA GLU A 41 18.94 9.44 -0.65
C GLU A 41 17.92 8.59 0.13
N VAL A 42 18.35 7.39 0.52
CA VAL A 42 17.48 6.42 1.19
C VAL A 42 16.91 6.94 2.51
N ASP A 43 17.66 7.79 3.24
CA ASP A 43 17.24 8.35 4.53
C ASP A 43 15.99 9.24 4.41
N ALA A 44 15.76 9.83 3.23
CA ALA A 44 14.59 10.66 2.96
C ALA A 44 13.27 9.88 3.15
N LEU A 45 13.28 8.55 3.07
CA LEU A 45 12.09 7.73 3.31
C LEU A 45 11.49 7.91 4.71
N LYS A 46 12.28 8.38 5.70
CA LYS A 46 11.82 8.64 7.07
C LYS A 46 10.84 9.79 7.18
N ASP A 47 10.82 10.71 6.22
CA ASP A 47 9.94 11.88 6.22
C ASP A 47 8.50 11.56 5.76
N PHE A 48 8.26 10.30 5.35
CA PHE A 48 7.01 9.85 4.77
C PHE A 48 6.29 8.83 5.65
N ASP A 49 4.96 8.92 5.68
CA ASP A 49 4.12 7.96 6.42
C ASP A 49 4.06 6.59 5.71
N LEU A 50 4.25 6.59 4.38
CA LEU A 50 4.22 5.43 3.50
C LEU A 50 5.01 5.72 2.22
N ALA A 51 5.88 4.79 1.83
CA ALA A 51 6.59 4.83 0.57
C ALA A 51 6.12 3.70 -0.37
N PHE A 52 6.00 4.00 -1.65
CA PHE A 52 5.84 3.02 -2.71
C PHE A 52 7.13 2.95 -3.52
N ILE A 53 7.69 1.75 -3.70
CA ILE A 53 8.96 1.56 -4.41
C ILE A 53 8.74 0.68 -5.64
N GLY A 54 9.00 1.27 -6.81
CA GLY A 54 8.79 0.69 -8.12
C GLY A 54 10.10 0.22 -8.75
N LEU A 55 10.19 -1.07 -9.10
CA LEU A 55 11.36 -1.61 -9.78
C LEU A 55 10.97 -2.36 -11.05
N TYR A 56 11.83 -2.29 -12.07
CA TYR A 56 11.91 -3.33 -13.09
C TYR A 56 13.05 -4.30 -12.73
N THR A 57 13.25 -5.36 -13.50
CA THR A 57 14.34 -6.31 -13.29
C THR A 57 15.27 -6.33 -14.50
N TRP A 58 16.57 -6.29 -14.24
CA TRP A 58 17.62 -6.39 -15.24
C TRP A 58 18.07 -7.84 -15.37
N ASN A 59 18.44 -8.28 -16.58
CA ASN A 59 18.92 -9.66 -16.83
C ASN A 59 18.08 -10.78 -16.17
N LEU A 60 16.75 -10.61 -16.11
CA LEU A 60 15.77 -11.52 -15.50
C LEU A 60 15.83 -11.68 -13.97
N GLU A 61 16.99 -11.50 -13.33
CA GLU A 61 17.14 -11.75 -11.89
C GLU A 61 17.78 -10.61 -11.09
N ASP A 62 18.37 -9.61 -11.75
CA ASP A 62 19.19 -8.60 -11.10
C ASP A 62 18.45 -7.28 -10.82
N LEU A 63 18.96 -6.55 -9.83
CA LEU A 63 18.60 -5.15 -9.63
C LEU A 63 18.99 -4.30 -10.85
N PRO A 64 18.17 -3.31 -11.24
CA PRO A 64 18.59 -2.24 -12.13
C PRO A 64 19.86 -1.56 -11.64
N TYR A 65 20.75 -1.18 -12.55
CA TYR A 65 22.00 -0.49 -12.19
C TYR A 65 21.72 0.81 -11.42
N GLU A 66 20.68 1.52 -11.81
CA GLU A 66 20.21 2.77 -11.18
C GLU A 66 19.68 2.55 -9.76
N ALA A 67 19.34 1.32 -9.37
CA ALA A 67 18.89 1.01 -8.02
C ALA A 67 20.03 0.55 -7.09
N ASN A 68 21.26 0.38 -7.59
CA ASN A 68 22.35 -0.18 -6.79
C ASN A 68 22.82 0.76 -5.68
N GLU A 69 22.96 2.05 -5.96
CA GLU A 69 23.36 3.04 -4.95
C GLU A 69 22.32 3.11 -3.83
N PHE A 70 21.03 3.22 -4.19
CA PHE A 70 19.92 3.12 -3.24
C PHE A 70 19.94 1.80 -2.45
N TYR A 71 20.29 0.68 -3.10
CA TYR A 71 20.41 -0.61 -2.41
C TYR A 71 21.55 -0.60 -1.39
N GLU A 72 22.72 -0.06 -1.72
CA GLU A 72 23.90 0.01 -0.84
C GLU A 72 23.67 0.92 0.38
N GLU A 73 23.02 2.07 0.18
CA GLU A 73 22.72 3.02 1.25
C GLU A 73 21.82 2.44 2.36
N ILE A 74 20.99 1.43 2.07
CA ILE A 74 20.13 0.76 3.07
C ILE A 74 20.94 0.25 4.27
N ASP A 75 22.19 -0.16 4.07
CA ASP A 75 23.03 -0.70 5.15
C ASP A 75 23.36 0.34 6.23
N GLN A 76 23.17 1.63 5.92
CA GLN A 76 23.59 2.76 6.75
C GLN A 76 22.43 3.44 7.48
N VAL A 77 21.19 3.00 7.23
CA VAL A 77 19.97 3.68 7.67
C VAL A 77 19.15 2.80 8.62
N ASP A 78 18.71 3.35 9.76
CA ASP A 78 17.70 2.73 10.62
C ASP A 78 16.29 2.93 10.03
N PHE A 79 15.62 1.86 9.61
CA PHE A 79 14.27 1.91 9.04
C PHE A 79 13.15 1.69 10.04
N THR A 80 13.43 1.74 11.34
CA THR A 80 12.42 1.52 12.37
C THR A 80 11.23 2.46 12.16
N GLY A 81 10.06 1.89 11.87
CA GLY A 81 8.82 2.64 11.66
C GLY A 81 8.57 3.09 10.22
N VAL A 82 9.56 3.02 9.33
CA VAL A 82 9.40 3.27 7.89
C VAL A 82 8.49 2.18 7.31
N LYS A 83 7.57 2.57 6.42
CA LYS A 83 6.60 1.68 5.78
C LYS A 83 6.74 1.72 4.28
N VAL A 84 6.96 0.56 3.66
CA VAL A 84 7.21 0.46 2.23
C VAL A 84 6.28 -0.56 1.59
N ALA A 85 5.75 -0.24 0.41
CA ALA A 85 5.02 -1.17 -0.45
C ALA A 85 5.71 -1.24 -1.83
N PHE A 86 5.87 -2.45 -2.37
CA PHE A 86 6.61 -2.64 -3.62
C PHE A 86 5.72 -2.92 -4.82
N PHE A 87 6.11 -2.41 -5.98
CA PHE A 87 5.44 -2.67 -7.26
C PHE A 87 6.44 -2.76 -8.42
N GLY A 88 6.01 -3.34 -9.53
CA GLY A 88 6.82 -3.39 -10.74
C GLY A 88 6.11 -4.00 -11.94
N ALA A 89 6.59 -3.61 -13.11
CA ALA A 89 6.22 -4.22 -14.38
C ALA A 89 7.33 -5.19 -14.82
N GLY A 90 6.94 -6.33 -15.37
CA GLY A 90 7.89 -7.31 -15.89
C GLY A 90 7.24 -8.30 -16.84
N ASP A 91 8.05 -9.23 -17.35
CA ASP A 91 7.54 -10.46 -17.94
C ASP A 91 7.24 -11.44 -16.80
N LEU A 92 5.96 -11.81 -16.67
CA LEU A 92 5.48 -12.70 -15.61
C LEU A 92 5.52 -14.19 -16.01
N THR A 93 5.97 -14.50 -17.22
CA THR A 93 6.09 -15.88 -17.74
C THR A 93 7.38 -16.58 -17.29
N HIS A 94 8.36 -15.81 -16.80
CA HIS A 94 9.60 -16.33 -16.26
C HIS A 94 9.43 -16.99 -14.89
N SER A 95 10.44 -17.77 -14.49
CA SER A 95 10.49 -18.46 -13.19
C SER A 95 10.57 -17.49 -12.00
N LYS A 96 11.28 -16.37 -12.15
CA LYS A 96 11.46 -15.34 -11.11
C LYS A 96 11.01 -13.96 -11.60
N PRO A 97 9.70 -13.74 -11.76
CA PRO A 97 9.21 -12.47 -12.27
C PRO A 97 9.44 -11.34 -11.27
N CYS A 98 10.01 -10.24 -11.76
CA CYS A 98 10.31 -9.05 -10.97
C CYS A 98 11.25 -9.31 -9.77
N ALA A 99 12.26 -10.18 -9.92
CA ALA A 99 13.18 -10.60 -8.85
C ALA A 99 13.86 -9.43 -8.11
N ALA A 100 14.13 -8.32 -8.81
CA ALA A 100 14.68 -7.10 -8.22
C ALA A 100 13.86 -6.59 -7.02
N ILE A 101 12.53 -6.73 -7.07
CA ILE A 101 11.65 -6.35 -5.96
C ILE A 101 11.92 -7.22 -4.74
N ASP A 102 12.07 -8.53 -4.94
CA ASP A 102 12.25 -9.47 -3.85
C ASP A 102 13.61 -9.21 -3.16
N ILE A 103 14.66 -8.94 -3.95
CA ILE A 103 16.00 -8.54 -3.46
C ILE A 103 15.93 -7.28 -2.59
N LEU A 104 15.32 -6.20 -3.09
CA LEU A 104 15.25 -4.93 -2.36
C LEU A 104 14.35 -5.05 -1.12
N SER A 105 13.19 -5.68 -1.26
CA SER A 105 12.24 -5.94 -0.15
C SER A 105 12.93 -6.70 0.98
N ASP A 106 13.64 -7.78 0.67
CA ASP A 106 14.28 -8.61 1.68
C ASP A 106 15.45 -7.90 2.35
N LYS A 107 16.17 -7.03 1.65
CA LYS A 107 17.14 -6.15 2.29
C LYS A 107 16.46 -5.17 3.24
N MET A 108 15.46 -4.41 2.79
CA MET A 108 14.79 -3.43 3.65
C MET A 108 14.16 -4.06 4.90
N LYS A 109 13.56 -5.26 4.78
CA LYS A 109 13.04 -6.01 5.94
C LYS A 109 14.13 -6.36 6.95
N ARG A 110 15.30 -6.82 6.49
CA ARG A 110 16.45 -7.15 7.35
C ARG A 110 16.96 -5.95 8.14
N PHE A 111 16.81 -4.74 7.59
CA PHE A 111 17.20 -3.47 8.22
C PHE A 111 16.05 -2.78 8.97
N GLY A 112 14.97 -3.49 9.30
CA GLY A 112 13.92 -3.01 10.21
C GLY A 112 12.77 -2.26 9.55
N CYS A 113 12.73 -2.19 8.22
CA CYS A 113 11.62 -1.58 7.51
C CYS A 113 10.35 -2.44 7.64
N ASN A 114 9.21 -1.79 7.89
CA ASN A 114 7.93 -2.46 7.77
C ASN A 114 7.58 -2.55 6.29
N VAL A 115 7.65 -3.75 5.71
CA VAL A 115 7.29 -3.96 4.31
C VAL A 115 5.88 -4.53 4.22
N TYR A 116 5.08 -3.99 3.31
CA TYR A 116 3.75 -4.49 3.04
C TYR A 116 3.83 -5.89 2.40
N ASP A 117 3.11 -6.86 2.97
CA ASP A 117 3.20 -8.26 2.54
C ASP A 117 2.78 -8.49 1.08
N ARG A 118 1.94 -7.60 0.53
CA ARG A 118 1.53 -7.69 -0.87
C ARG A 118 2.49 -6.91 -1.75
N VAL A 119 2.91 -7.54 -2.85
CA VAL A 119 3.70 -6.92 -3.91
C VAL A 119 2.86 -6.86 -5.18
N LEU A 120 2.85 -5.71 -5.86
CA LEU A 120 2.15 -5.56 -7.13
C LEU A 120 3.08 -5.86 -8.31
N LYS A 121 2.92 -7.03 -8.93
CA LYS A 121 3.61 -7.40 -10.18
C LYS A 121 2.60 -7.37 -11.34
N ILE A 122 2.88 -6.62 -12.41
CA ILE A 122 2.01 -6.55 -13.61
C ILE A 122 2.79 -6.96 -14.86
N HIS A 123 2.15 -7.72 -15.75
CA HIS A 123 2.73 -8.06 -17.04
C HIS A 123 2.87 -6.80 -17.90
N HIS A 124 4.04 -6.58 -18.50
CA HIS A 124 4.32 -5.37 -19.26
C HIS A 124 3.36 -5.16 -20.45
N GLU A 125 2.83 -6.23 -21.02
CA GLU A 125 1.84 -6.21 -22.11
C GLU A 125 0.37 -6.09 -21.65
N SER A 126 0.10 -6.02 -20.34
CA SER A 126 -1.26 -5.83 -19.83
C SER A 126 -1.89 -4.55 -20.38
N SER A 127 -3.20 -4.58 -20.61
CA SER A 127 -3.94 -3.40 -21.07
C SER A 127 -3.85 -2.24 -20.07
N THR A 128 -3.92 -1.00 -20.55
CA THR A 128 -3.90 0.20 -19.71
C THR A 128 -5.01 0.20 -18.66
N TYR A 129 -6.20 -0.29 -19.00
CA TYR A 129 -7.33 -0.37 -18.07
C TYR A 129 -7.04 -1.34 -16.92
N GLU A 130 -6.44 -2.50 -17.22
CA GLU A 130 -6.05 -3.49 -16.22
C GLU A 130 -4.93 -2.98 -15.32
N GLN A 131 -3.90 -2.36 -15.90
CA GLN A 131 -2.79 -1.73 -15.17
C GLN A 131 -3.33 -0.70 -14.18
N LEU A 132 -4.18 0.22 -14.65
CA LEU A 132 -4.82 1.25 -13.83
C LEU A 132 -5.58 0.63 -12.65
N ARG A 133 -6.48 -0.33 -12.91
CA ARG A 133 -7.28 -1.00 -11.88
C ARG A 133 -6.42 -1.63 -10.79
N LYS A 134 -5.42 -2.42 -11.20
CA LYS A 134 -4.53 -3.11 -10.26
C LYS A 134 -3.69 -2.13 -9.44
N CYS A 135 -3.21 -1.05 -10.05
CA CYS A 135 -2.48 0.01 -9.35
C CYS A 135 -3.36 0.74 -8.33
N GLU A 136 -4.60 1.09 -8.69
CA GLU A 136 -5.53 1.77 -7.79
C GLU A 136 -5.89 0.90 -6.58
N ASP A 137 -6.29 -0.35 -6.83
CA ASP A 137 -6.65 -1.30 -5.77
C ASP A 137 -5.47 -1.53 -4.83
N PHE A 138 -4.28 -1.79 -5.37
CA PHE A 138 -3.06 -1.99 -4.58
C PHE A 138 -2.73 -0.77 -3.71
N ALA A 139 -2.80 0.43 -4.27
CA ALA A 139 -2.45 1.65 -3.56
C ALA A 139 -3.41 1.91 -2.38
N GLU A 140 -4.71 1.64 -2.55
CA GLU A 140 -5.69 1.75 -1.47
C GLU A 140 -5.44 0.75 -0.34
N HIS A 141 -5.12 -0.49 -0.69
CA HIS A 141 -4.78 -1.53 0.27
C HIS A 141 -3.54 -1.17 1.09
N ALA A 142 -2.47 -0.73 0.42
CA ALA A 142 -1.24 -0.28 1.07
C ALA A 142 -1.49 0.96 1.94
N LEU A 143 -2.32 1.90 1.48
CA LEU A 143 -2.74 3.08 2.25
C LEU A 143 -3.48 2.69 3.53
N LEU A 144 -4.42 1.75 3.46
CA LEU A 144 -5.15 1.26 4.63
C LEU A 144 -4.24 0.57 5.64
N TRP A 145 -3.27 -0.22 5.15
CA TRP A 145 -2.25 -0.86 5.97
C TRP A 145 -1.31 0.17 6.61
N GLY A 146 -0.86 1.17 5.86
CA GLY A 146 0.01 2.25 6.34
C GLY A 146 -0.68 3.20 7.32
N SER A 147 -1.99 3.41 7.18
CA SER A 147 -2.79 4.34 7.99
C SER A 147 -3.21 3.74 9.33
N ASN A 148 -2.41 3.93 10.38
CA ASN A 148 -2.67 3.35 11.69
C ASN A 148 -3.72 4.10 12.55
N ARG A 149 -4.87 4.54 11.99
CA ARG A 149 -5.98 5.16 12.76
C ARG A 149 -7.39 4.88 12.20
N LYS A 150 -8.27 4.36 13.07
CA LYS A 150 -9.72 4.16 12.85
C LYS A 150 -10.49 5.41 12.37
N LYS A 151 -9.97 6.62 12.61
CA LYS A 151 -10.58 7.90 12.17
C LYS A 151 -10.51 8.12 10.65
N TRP A 152 -9.44 7.65 9.99
CA TRP A 152 -9.25 7.86 8.54
C TRP A 152 -10.26 7.05 7.71
N ARG A 153 -10.64 5.86 8.20
CA ARG A 153 -11.72 5.02 7.63
C ARG A 153 -13.05 5.75 7.55
N PHE A 154 -13.37 6.63 8.51
CA PHE A 154 -14.63 7.36 8.54
C PHE A 154 -14.62 8.56 7.57
N PHE A 155 -13.49 9.26 7.48
CA PHE A 155 -13.32 10.43 6.62
C PHE A 155 -13.19 10.06 5.12
N MET A 156 -12.52 8.94 4.82
CA MET A 156 -12.42 8.42 3.45
C MET A 156 -13.77 7.94 2.91
N TRP A 157 -14.60 7.33 3.77
CA TRP A 157 -15.95 6.85 3.41
C TRP A 157 -16.87 7.98 2.99
N ASP A 158 -16.87 9.09 3.75
CA ASP A 158 -17.70 10.28 3.48
C ASP A 158 -17.29 10.97 2.16
N ARG A 159 -15.98 11.06 1.90
CA ARG A 159 -15.43 11.73 0.72
C ARG A 159 -15.52 10.89 -0.57
N MET A 160 -15.49 9.56 -0.47
CA MET A 160 -15.66 8.65 -1.61
C MET A 160 -17.13 8.54 -2.05
N LEU A 161 -18.08 8.57 -1.11
CA LEU A 161 -19.52 8.54 -1.41
C LEU A 161 -20.01 9.80 -2.16
N GLY A 162 -19.31 10.92 -2.02
CA GLY A 162 -19.67 12.20 -2.66
C GLY A 162 -19.18 12.41 -4.09
N SER A 163 -18.38 11.49 -4.67
CA SER A 163 -17.82 11.65 -6.02
C SER A 163 -18.34 10.58 -6.99
N PRO A 164 -19.06 10.96 -8.06
CA PRO A 164 -19.61 10.01 -9.04
C PRO A 164 -18.54 9.14 -9.72
N LYS A 165 -17.29 9.62 -9.79
CA LYS A 165 -16.17 8.91 -10.42
C LYS A 165 -15.69 7.69 -9.62
N TYR A 166 -15.99 7.59 -8.32
CA TYR A 166 -15.47 6.54 -7.43
C TYR A 166 -16.50 5.51 -6.95
N GLN A 167 -17.77 5.61 -7.38
CA GLN A 167 -18.81 4.67 -6.96
C GLN A 167 -18.49 3.19 -7.25
N LYS A 168 -17.72 2.89 -8.31
CA LYS A 168 -17.29 1.51 -8.60
C LYS A 168 -16.15 1.02 -7.68
N SER A 169 -15.26 1.90 -7.22
CA SER A 169 -14.19 1.55 -6.28
C SER A 169 -14.72 1.33 -4.86
N ILE A 170 -15.85 1.96 -4.49
CA ILE A 170 -16.55 1.70 -3.22
C ILE A 170 -16.96 0.23 -3.09
N PHE A 171 -17.35 -0.42 -4.19
CA PHE A 171 -17.73 -1.83 -4.20
C PHE A 171 -16.52 -2.76 -3.95
N LEU A 172 -15.37 -2.43 -4.54
CA LEU A 172 -14.11 -3.18 -4.33
C LEU A 172 -13.58 -2.98 -2.91
N LEU A 173 -13.55 -1.74 -2.40
CA LEU A 173 -13.21 -1.44 -1.00
C LEU A 173 -14.11 -2.16 0.00
N ARG A 174 -15.40 -2.32 -0.30
CA ARG A 174 -16.31 -3.09 0.56
C ARG A 174 -15.89 -4.54 0.67
N ARG A 175 -15.50 -5.17 -0.45
CA ARG A 175 -14.96 -6.54 -0.49
C ARG A 175 -13.62 -6.67 0.24
N VAL A 176 -12.72 -5.69 0.08
CA VAL A 176 -11.44 -5.60 0.79
C VAL A 176 -11.60 -5.52 2.31
N LEU A 177 -12.60 -4.78 2.76
CA LEU A 177 -12.92 -4.64 4.18
C LEU A 177 -13.57 -5.89 4.77
N ASP A 178 -14.27 -6.67 3.95
CA ASP A 178 -14.83 -7.98 4.32
C ASP A 178 -13.73 -9.06 4.42
N ASP A 179 -12.68 -8.99 3.58
CA ASP A 179 -11.53 -9.92 3.59
C ASP A 179 -10.57 -9.72 4.79
N TYR A 180 -10.68 -8.61 5.53
CA TYR A 180 -9.92 -8.33 6.76
C TYR A 180 -10.86 -8.16 7.97
N PRO A 181 -11.37 -9.27 8.56
CA PRO A 181 -12.29 -9.20 9.67
C PRO A 181 -11.63 -8.56 10.89
N ILE A 182 -12.28 -7.51 11.40
CA ILE A 182 -11.89 -6.82 12.62
C ILE A 182 -12.10 -7.79 13.79
N LYS A 183 -11.03 -8.34 14.37
CA LYS A 183 -11.09 -8.94 15.71
C LYS A 183 -11.26 -7.83 16.74
N CYS A 184 -12.50 -7.39 16.96
CA CYS A 184 -12.85 -6.57 18.11
C CYS A 184 -12.60 -7.38 19.38
N LYS A 185 -11.50 -7.11 20.11
CA LYS A 185 -11.42 -7.50 21.53
C LYS A 185 -12.55 -6.75 22.25
N GLY A 186 -13.62 -7.49 22.56
CA GLY A 186 -14.77 -6.97 23.28
C GLY A 186 -14.33 -6.40 24.63
N ARG A 187 -14.54 -5.10 24.83
CA ARG A 187 -14.64 -4.55 26.18
C ARG A 187 -15.86 -5.19 26.83
N SER A 188 -15.63 -6.01 27.86
CA SER A 188 -16.66 -6.45 28.80
C SER A 188 -17.45 -5.24 29.28
N LYS A 189 -18.71 -5.13 28.83
CA LYS A 189 -19.71 -4.30 29.52
C LYS A 189 -20.38 -5.21 30.55
N LYS A 190 -20.09 -4.95 31.82
CA LYS A 190 -20.86 -5.49 32.96
C LYS A 190 -22.34 -5.22 32.69
N ARG A 191 -23.15 -6.29 32.60
CA ARG A 191 -24.61 -6.19 32.56
C ARG A 191 -25.07 -5.77 33.96
N GLY A 192 -25.65 -4.58 34.07
CA GLY A 192 -26.42 -4.18 35.24
C GLY A 192 -27.68 -5.05 35.30
N THR A 193 -27.87 -5.71 36.44
CA THR A 193 -29.04 -6.49 36.80
C THR A 193 -30.22 -5.55 37.02
N TYR A 194 -31.29 -5.73 36.23
CA TYR A 194 -32.61 -5.22 36.59
C TYR A 194 -33.45 -6.40 37.07
N THR A 195 -33.57 -6.53 38.38
CA THR A 195 -34.54 -7.40 39.04
C THR A 195 -35.94 -6.82 38.84
N ARG A 196 -36.82 -7.55 38.16
CA ARG A 196 -38.26 -7.28 38.19
C ARG A 196 -38.87 -8.27 39.18
N THR A 197 -39.26 -7.75 40.33
CA THR A 197 -40.00 -8.45 41.37
C THR A 197 -41.36 -8.90 40.85
N SER A 198 -41.71 -10.11 41.24
CA SER A 198 -43.03 -10.73 41.18
C SER A 198 -44.07 -9.96 41.98
N GLU A 199 -45.32 -10.09 41.55
CA GLU A 199 -46.59 -10.23 42.30
C GLU A 199 -47.71 -9.58 41.45
N ILE A 200 -48.98 -9.95 41.38
CA ILE A 200 -49.88 -11.05 41.79
C ILE A 200 -51.20 -10.78 40.98
N ARG A 201 -52.09 -11.78 40.96
CA ARG A 201 -53.42 -11.84 40.32
C ARG A 201 -54.39 -10.69 40.66
N ASP A 202 -55.35 -10.40 39.77
CA ASP A 202 -56.79 -10.71 39.95
C ASP A 202 -57.69 -10.02 38.88
N PHE A 203 -58.76 -10.74 38.52
CA PHE A 203 -59.91 -10.45 37.63
C PHE A 203 -59.73 -10.59 36.11
#